data_AF-A0A817EHQ9-F1
#
_entry.id   AF-A0A817EHQ9-F1
#
_cell.length_a   1.000
_cell.length_b   1.000
_cell.length_c   1.000
_cell.angle_alpha   90.00
_cell.angle_beta   90.00
_cell.angle_gamma   90.00
#
_symmetry.space_group_name_H-M   'P 1'
#
loop_
_entity.id
_entity.type
_entity.pdbx_description
1 polymer ?
#
loop_
_entity_poly.entity_id
_entity_poly.type
_entity_poly.pdbx_seq_one_letter_code
_entity_poly.pdbx_strand_id
1 'polypeptide(L)'
;MAVVATEAVFDASKAAINLGSKCIPSLVKAIFTSAKEIRETVKRIKDCDDQCLRLSKRIDRLSNFLQKQQFLDTFNEPIEQALQDFDDFLKKSLVYISKYMTAGVFKRAWNDKEYLAKFKELHDEFNQHTGDISFCIMLA
;
A
#
# COMPACT_ATOMS: atom_id res chain seq x y z
N MET A 1 -17.44 -17.09 -17.37
CA MET A 1 -15.99 -17.35 -17.52
C MET A 1 -15.26 -16.02 -17.41
N ALA A 2 -14.74 -15.67 -16.24
CA ALA A 2 -14.02 -14.40 -16.02
C ALA A 2 -13.03 -14.54 -14.86
N VAL A 3 -12.04 -15.43 -15.03
CA VAL A 3 -10.96 -15.65 -14.03
C VAL A 3 -9.57 -15.34 -14.62
N VAL A 4 -9.49 -14.91 -15.88
CA VAL A 4 -8.22 -14.86 -16.63
C VAL A 4 -7.45 -13.52 -16.47
N ALA A 5 -8.06 -12.47 -15.92
CA ALA A 5 -7.44 -11.14 -15.88
C ALA A 5 -6.56 -10.86 -14.65
N THR A 6 -6.63 -11.69 -13.61
CA THR A 6 -5.90 -11.46 -12.34
C THR A 6 -4.54 -12.14 -12.27
N GLU A 7 -4.31 -13.20 -13.04
CA GLU A 7 -3.02 -13.92 -13.02
C GLU A 7 -1.94 -13.21 -13.85
N ALA A 8 -2.33 -12.55 -14.94
CA ALA A 8 -1.39 -11.83 -15.81
C ALA A 8 -0.71 -10.61 -15.14
N VAL A 9 -1.33 -10.05 -14.08
CA VAL A 9 -0.76 -8.92 -13.32
C VAL A 9 0.30 -9.42 -12.31
N PHE A 10 0.20 -10.68 -11.89
CA PHE A 10 1.09 -11.27 -10.89
C PHE A 10 2.43 -11.71 -11.49
N ASP A 11 2.44 -12.22 -12.73
CA ASP A 11 3.67 -12.64 -13.41
C ASP A 11 4.57 -11.47 -13.85
N ALA A 12 4.00 -10.30 -14.17
CA ALA A 12 4.77 -9.12 -14.52
C ALA A 12 5.64 -8.60 -13.34
N SER A 13 5.21 -8.87 -12.10
CA SER A 13 5.92 -8.42 -10.90
C SER A 13 7.18 -9.26 -10.62
N LYS A 14 7.24 -10.49 -11.13
CA LYS A 14 8.38 -11.41 -10.93
C LYS A 14 9.54 -11.17 -11.91
N ALA A 15 9.27 -10.54 -13.05
CA ALA A 15 10.27 -10.27 -14.10
C ALA A 15 11.14 -9.02 -13.84
N ALA A 16 10.80 -8.18 -12.85
CA ALA A 16 11.49 -6.91 -12.59
C ALA A 16 12.70 -7.03 -11.64
N ILE A 17 13.10 -8.24 -11.24
CA ILE A 17 14.13 -8.49 -10.20
C ILE A 17 15.58 -8.30 -10.69
N ASN A 18 15.81 -7.83 -11.92
CA ASN A 18 17.16 -7.56 -12.42
C ASN A 18 17.23 -6.21 -13.12
N LEU A 19 17.55 -5.13 -12.40
CA LEU A 19 18.27 -3.94 -12.89
C LEU A 19 18.42 -2.90 -11.77
N GLY A 20 19.47 -3.06 -10.96
CA GLY A 20 19.88 -2.09 -9.95
C GLY A 20 19.99 -0.67 -10.52
N SER A 21 19.55 0.30 -9.73
CA SER A 21 19.60 1.76 -9.94
C SER A 21 18.62 2.41 -10.92
N LYS A 22 17.83 1.69 -11.73
CA LYS A 22 16.75 2.32 -12.55
C LYS A 22 15.34 2.12 -11.98
N CYS A 23 15.17 1.21 -11.02
CA CYS A 23 13.86 0.75 -10.57
C CYS A 23 13.21 1.66 -9.49
N ILE A 24 14.02 2.38 -8.71
CA ILE A 24 13.53 3.09 -7.52
C ILE A 24 12.61 4.29 -7.87
N PRO A 25 12.95 5.18 -8.83
CA PRO A 25 12.03 6.24 -9.22
C PRO A 25 10.70 5.73 -9.78
N SER A 26 10.70 4.58 -10.47
CA SER A 26 9.47 3.91 -10.91
C SER A 26 8.67 3.31 -9.75
N LEU A 27 9.35 2.71 -8.76
CA LEU A 27 8.73 2.12 -7.59
C LEU A 27 8.09 3.19 -6.69
N VAL A 28 8.77 4.31 -6.46
CA VAL A 28 8.21 5.44 -5.69
C VAL A 28 6.98 6.04 -6.41
N LYS A 29 6.99 6.10 -7.75
CA LYS A 29 5.82 6.50 -8.54
C LYS A 29 4.66 5.49 -8.44
N ALA A 30 4.95 4.19 -8.42
CA ALA A 30 3.94 3.15 -8.22
C ALA A 30 3.29 3.28 -6.84
N ILE A 31 4.10 3.37 -5.78
CA ILE A 31 3.66 3.62 -4.40
C ILE A 31 2.76 4.87 -4.32
N PHE A 32 3.16 5.97 -4.96
CA PHE A 32 2.37 7.19 -4.99
C PHE A 32 1.01 7.00 -5.69
N THR A 33 1.00 6.23 -6.78
CA THR A 33 -0.23 5.91 -7.52
C THR A 33 -1.17 5.06 -6.66
N SER A 34 -0.65 4.00 -6.03
CA SER A 34 -1.43 3.14 -5.13
C SER A 34 -1.94 3.91 -3.91
N ALA A 35 -1.15 4.81 -3.33
CA ALA A 35 -1.60 5.68 -2.24
C ALA A 35 -2.80 6.55 -2.65
N LYS A 36 -2.73 7.16 -3.85
CA LYS A 36 -3.83 7.96 -4.40
C LYS A 36 -5.08 7.13 -4.65
N GLU A 37 -4.93 5.93 -5.19
CA GLU A 37 -6.07 5.00 -5.40
C GLU A 37 -6.73 4.59 -4.09
N ILE A 38 -5.94 4.27 -3.06
CA ILE A 38 -6.45 3.97 -1.71
C ILE A 38 -7.26 5.16 -1.19
N ARG A 39 -6.72 6.38 -1.27
CA ARG A 39 -7.42 7.58 -0.81
C ARG A 39 -8.75 7.80 -1.53
N GLU A 40 -8.76 7.67 -2.86
CA GLU A 40 -9.99 7.82 -3.64
C GLU A 40 -11.00 6.71 -3.35
N THR A 41 -10.53 5.48 -3.08
CA THR A 41 -11.40 4.37 -2.68
C THR A 41 -12.03 4.63 -1.32
N VAL A 42 -11.24 5.13 -0.34
CA VAL A 42 -11.74 5.50 0.98
C VAL A 42 -12.78 6.61 0.91
N LYS A 43 -12.58 7.64 0.08
CA LYS A 43 -13.56 8.73 -0.11
C LYS A 43 -14.91 8.25 -0.65
N ARG A 44 -14.94 7.14 -1.39
CA ARG A 44 -16.17 6.57 -1.97
C ARG A 44 -16.96 5.71 -0.98
N ILE A 45 -16.40 5.40 0.18
CA ILE A 45 -17.11 4.69 1.25
C ILE A 45 -18.12 5.67 1.86
N LYS A 46 -19.43 5.42 1.62
CA LYS A 46 -20.52 6.28 2.09
C LYS A 46 -20.51 6.50 3.61
N ASP A 47 -20.23 5.44 4.37
CA ASP A 47 -20.01 5.52 5.81
C ASP A 47 -18.51 5.53 6.03
N CYS A 48 -17.90 6.70 5.81
CA CYS A 48 -16.46 6.88 5.88
C CYS A 48 -15.96 6.45 7.26
N ASP A 49 -15.45 5.23 7.33
CA ASP A 49 -14.92 4.65 8.56
C ASP A 49 -13.66 5.43 8.95
N ASP A 50 -13.65 5.99 10.16
CA ASP A 50 -12.52 6.75 10.69
C ASP A 50 -11.22 5.96 10.60
N GLN A 51 -11.25 4.62 10.65
CA GLN A 51 -10.07 3.77 10.51
C GLN A 51 -9.54 3.78 9.06
N CYS A 52 -10.42 3.64 8.07
CA CYS A 52 -10.06 3.78 6.65
C CYS A 52 -9.45 5.16 6.37
N LEU A 53 -10.06 6.21 6.92
CA LEU A 53 -9.60 7.57 6.72
C LEU A 53 -8.24 7.83 7.39
N ARG A 54 -8.01 7.27 8.58
CA ARG A 54 -6.71 7.37 9.26
C ARG A 54 -5.65 6.61 8.49
N LEU A 55 -5.90 5.39 8.06
CA LEU A 55 -4.95 4.58 7.29
C LEU A 55 -4.56 5.28 5.97
N SER A 56 -5.54 5.74 5.19
CA SER A 56 -5.27 6.45 3.93
C SER A 56 -4.46 7.74 4.13
N LYS A 57 -4.76 8.54 5.17
CA LYS A 57 -3.96 9.73 5.50
C LYS A 57 -2.51 9.39 5.86
N ARG A 58 -2.27 8.26 6.53
CA ARG A 58 -0.91 7.83 6.90
C ARG A 58 -0.13 7.36 5.68
N ILE A 59 -0.77 6.58 4.81
CA ILE A 59 -0.22 6.15 3.52
C ILE A 59 0.15 7.36 2.65
N ASP A 60 -0.76 8.34 2.52
CA ASP A 60 -0.50 9.59 1.80
C ASP A 60 0.72 10.34 2.35
N ARG A 61 0.89 10.40 3.67
CA ARG A 61 2.04 11.09 4.27
C ARG A 61 3.35 10.40 3.92
N LEU A 62 3.39 9.07 4.02
CA LEU A 62 4.58 8.29 3.71
C LEU A 62 4.92 8.33 2.21
N SER A 63 3.93 8.20 1.32
CA SER A 63 4.16 8.28 -0.12
C SER A 63 4.67 9.67 -0.56
N ASN A 64 4.12 10.75 0.02
CA ASN A 64 4.61 12.10 -0.23
C ASN A 64 6.04 12.31 0.30
N PHE A 65 6.38 11.71 1.44
CA PHE A 65 7.74 11.73 1.97
C PHE A 65 8.70 11.04 1.00
N LEU A 66 8.39 9.81 0.57
CA LEU A 66 9.18 9.05 -0.39
C LEU A 66 9.36 9.79 -1.72
N GLN A 67 8.30 10.42 -2.23
CA GLN A 67 8.36 11.21 -3.46
C GLN A 67 9.32 12.41 -3.35
N LYS A 68 9.43 13.04 -2.17
CA LYS A 68 10.41 14.11 -1.93
C LYS A 68 11.84 13.58 -1.87
N GLN A 69 12.02 12.35 -1.37
CA GLN A 69 13.32 11.69 -1.27
C GLN A 69 13.74 10.97 -2.56
N GLN A 70 12.89 10.91 -3.59
CA GLN A 70 13.15 10.14 -4.82
C GLN A 70 14.40 10.58 -5.63
N PHE A 71 14.98 11.73 -5.30
CA PHE A 71 16.16 12.30 -5.94
C PHE A 71 17.44 12.16 -5.09
N LEU A 72 17.36 11.51 -3.92
CA LEU A 72 18.55 11.16 -3.18
C LEU A 72 19.23 9.96 -3.86
N ASP A 73 20.51 10.10 -4.20
CA ASP A 73 21.32 9.02 -4.80
C ASP A 73 21.61 7.86 -3.81
N THR A 74 21.03 7.91 -2.61
CA THR A 74 21.32 7.03 -1.47
C THR A 74 20.44 5.79 -1.39
N PHE A 75 19.80 5.37 -2.49
CA PHE A 75 18.99 4.15 -2.45
C PHE A 75 19.88 2.91 -2.66
N ASN A 76 20.02 2.13 -1.59
CA ASN A 76 20.68 0.82 -1.60
C ASN A 76 19.65 -0.32 -1.74
N GLU A 77 20.14 -1.53 -2.01
CA GLU A 77 19.31 -2.74 -2.16
C GLU A 77 18.35 -2.97 -0.96
N PRO A 78 18.76 -2.79 0.31
CA PRO A 78 17.83 -2.84 1.44
C PRO A 78 16.65 -1.88 1.35
N ILE A 79 16.87 -0.62 0.93
CA ILE A 79 15.76 0.33 0.76
C ILE A 79 14.85 -0.09 -0.39
N GLU A 80 15.42 -0.57 -1.51
CA GLU A 80 14.63 -1.05 -2.64
C GLU A 80 13.69 -2.19 -2.23
N GLN A 81 14.19 -3.17 -1.47
CA GLN A 81 13.39 -4.26 -0.94
C GLN A 81 12.29 -3.75 0.00
N ALA A 82 12.62 -2.86 0.95
CA ALA A 82 11.63 -2.30 1.87
C ALA A 82 10.52 -1.52 1.15
N LEU A 83 10.86 -0.81 0.07
CA LEU A 83 9.89 -0.12 -0.78
C LEU A 83 9.01 -1.10 -1.56
N GLN A 84 9.57 -2.22 -2.03
CA GLN A 84 8.82 -3.24 -2.74
C GLN A 84 7.83 -3.96 -1.83
N ASP A 85 8.26 -4.34 -0.62
CA ASP A 85 7.39 -4.91 0.40
C ASP A 85 6.25 -3.94 0.77
N PHE A 86 6.56 -2.64 0.85
CA PHE A 86 5.54 -1.62 1.09
C PHE A 86 4.56 -1.46 -0.07
N ASP A 87 5.02 -1.51 -1.33
CA ASP A 87 4.15 -1.48 -2.52
C ASP A 87 3.17 -2.67 -2.53
N ASP A 88 3.66 -3.87 -2.18
CA ASP A 88 2.81 -5.06 -2.08
C ASP A 88 1.80 -4.96 -0.93
N PHE A 89 2.19 -4.38 0.20
CA PHE A 89 1.26 -4.02 1.28
C PHE A 89 0.18 -3.04 0.80
N LEU A 90 0.51 -2.04 -0.02
CA LEU A 90 -0.47 -1.09 -0.56
C LEU A 90 -1.48 -1.79 -1.49
N LYS A 91 -1.02 -2.67 -2.37
CA LYS A 91 -1.90 -3.48 -3.23
C LYS A 91 -2.85 -4.34 -2.39
N LYS A 92 -2.35 -5.02 -1.36
CA LYS A 92 -3.15 -5.83 -0.42
C LYS A 92 -4.19 -4.96 0.31
N SER A 93 -3.78 -3.78 0.76
CA SER A 93 -4.65 -2.80 1.43
C SER A 93 -5.77 -2.32 0.51
N LEU A 94 -5.45 -2.00 -0.75
CA LEU A 94 -6.42 -1.54 -1.74
C LEU A 94 -7.48 -2.62 -2.02
N VAL A 95 -7.07 -3.88 -2.17
CA VAL A 95 -8.00 -5.01 -2.33
C VAL A 95 -8.94 -5.11 -1.14
N TYR A 96 -8.41 -4.99 0.07
CA TYR A 96 -9.23 -5.09 1.28
C TYR A 96 -10.22 -3.92 1.41
N ILE A 97 -9.76 -2.68 1.23
CA ILE A 97 -10.61 -1.48 1.29
C ILE A 97 -11.69 -1.52 0.21
N SER A 98 -11.38 -2.04 -0.98
CA SER A 98 -12.37 -2.24 -2.05
C SER A 98 -13.43 -3.28 -1.66
N LYS A 99 -13.04 -4.38 -1.00
CA LYS A 99 -13.99 -5.37 -0.44
C LYS A 99 -14.85 -4.75 0.66
N TYR A 100 -14.28 -3.88 1.50
CA TYR A 100 -15.03 -3.14 2.52
C TYR A 100 -16.04 -2.17 1.89
N MET A 101 -15.64 -1.41 0.88
CA MET A 101 -16.50 -0.48 0.16
C MET A 101 -17.70 -1.19 -0.51
N THR A 102 -17.46 -2.36 -1.09
CA THR A 102 -18.50 -3.18 -1.73
C THR A 102 -19.37 -3.94 -0.71
N ALA A 103 -18.92 -4.08 0.53
CA ALA A 103 -19.73 -4.64 1.59
C ALA A 103 -20.84 -3.66 1.98
N GLY A 104 -22.09 -4.08 1.78
CA GLY A 104 -23.25 -3.32 2.25
C GLY A 104 -23.21 -3.08 3.77
N VAL A 105 -23.93 -2.05 4.22
CA VAL A 105 -23.98 -1.61 5.63
C VAL A 105 -24.31 -2.76 6.59
N PHE A 106 -25.27 -3.62 6.22
CA PHE A 106 -25.65 -4.79 7.03
C PHE A 106 -24.53 -5.82 7.18
N LYS A 107 -23.76 -6.09 6.11
CA LYS A 107 -22.64 -7.04 6.18
C LYS A 107 -21.50 -6.48 7.03
N ARG A 108 -21.27 -5.16 6.96
CA ARG A 108 -20.31 -4.45 7.81
C ARG A 108 -20.70 -4.50 9.28
N ALA A 109 -21.95 -4.18 9.61
CA ALA A 109 -22.46 -4.25 10.97
C ALA A 109 -22.47 -5.69 11.55
N TRP A 110 -22.76 -6.70 10.73
CA TRP A 110 -22.79 -8.10 11.17
C TRP A 110 -21.38 -8.68 11.40
N ASN A 111 -20.40 -8.29 10.58
CA ASN A 111 -19.01 -8.75 10.66
C ASN A 111 -18.08 -7.72 11.31
N ASP A 112 -18.60 -6.81 12.12
CA ASP A 112 -17.85 -5.65 12.64
C ASP A 112 -16.54 -6.06 13.33
N LYS A 113 -16.54 -7.16 14.10
CA LYS A 113 -15.32 -7.70 14.73
C LYS A 113 -14.26 -8.14 13.73
N GLU A 114 -14.66 -8.76 12.62
CA GLU A 114 -13.74 -9.22 11.57
C GLU A 114 -13.14 -8.02 10.83
N TYR A 115 -13.97 -7.01 10.53
CA TYR A 115 -13.52 -5.77 9.91
C TYR A 115 -12.54 -5.01 10.80
N LEU A 116 -12.87 -4.82 12.08
CA LEU A 116 -12.01 -4.16 13.06
C LEU A 116 -10.69 -4.90 13.26
N ALA A 117 -10.73 -6.24 13.38
CA ALA A 117 -9.51 -7.04 13.51
C ALA A 117 -8.60 -6.85 12.30
N LYS A 118 -9.16 -6.83 11.09
CA LYS A 118 -8.35 -6.70 9.88
C LYS A 118 -7.81 -5.28 9.67
N PHE A 119 -8.55 -4.24 10.04
CA PHE A 119 -8.01 -2.88 10.04
C PHE A 119 -6.89 -2.70 11.07
N LYS A 120 -6.99 -3.36 12.22
CA LYS A 120 -5.90 -3.40 13.19
C LYS A 120 -4.65 -4.08 12.59
N GLU A 121 -4.81 -5.24 11.95
CA GLU A 121 -3.71 -5.92 11.25
C GLU A 121 -3.06 -5.01 10.19
N LEU A 122 -3.87 -4.33 9.35
CA LEU A 122 -3.34 -3.39 8.36
C LEU A 122 -2.61 -2.20 9.00
N HIS A 123 -3.05 -1.74 10.16
CA HIS A 123 -2.36 -0.70 10.90
C HIS A 123 -1.02 -1.16 11.47
N ASP A 124 -0.96 -2.38 11.98
CA ASP A 124 0.26 -2.96 12.53
C ASP A 124 1.28 -3.26 11.41
N GLU A 125 0.83 -3.84 10.29
CA GLU A 125 1.64 -4.03 9.07
C GLU A 125 2.17 -2.69 8.52
N PHE A 126 1.33 -1.64 8.47
CA PHE A 126 1.76 -0.30 8.05
C PHE A 126 2.87 0.25 8.96
N ASN A 127 2.74 0.08 10.28
CA ASN A 127 3.74 0.54 11.23
C ASN A 127 5.08 -0.17 11.01
N GLN A 128 5.05 -1.47 10.75
CA GLN A 128 6.23 -2.27 10.49
C GLN A 128 6.94 -1.78 9.22
N HIS A 129 6.25 -1.71 8.08
CA HIS A 129 6.86 -1.22 6.83
C HIS A 129 7.39 0.22 6.95
N THR A 130 6.70 1.08 7.69
CA THR A 130 7.19 2.45 7.95
C THR A 130 8.48 2.43 8.77
N GLY A 131 8.56 1.54 9.76
CA GLY A 131 9.76 1.33 10.57
C GLY A 131 10.94 0.83 9.73
N ASP A 132 10.69 -0.18 8.90
CA ASP A 132 11.70 -0.78 8.02
C ASP A 132 12.25 0.24 7.02
N ILE A 133 11.36 0.97 6.33
CA ILE A 133 11.76 2.06 5.41
C ILE A 133 12.57 3.13 6.15
N SER A 134 12.12 3.56 7.33
CA SER A 134 12.82 4.60 8.10
C SER A 134 14.20 4.13 8.55
N PHE A 135 14.32 2.88 8.98
CA PHE A 135 15.58 2.26 9.37
C PHE A 135 16.55 2.16 8.19
N CYS A 136 16.07 1.69 7.04
CA CYS A 136 16.88 1.58 5.83
C CYS A 136 17.36 2.96 5.33
N ILE A 137 16.53 4.00 5.43
CA ILE A 137 16.92 5.38 5.08
C ILE A 137 17.97 5.93 6.07
N MET A 138 17.90 5.60 7.36
CA MET A 138 18.90 6.05 8.34
C MET A 138 20.28 5.41 8.15
N LEU A 139 20.34 4.21 7.57
CA LEU A 139 21.57 3.47 7.34
C LEU A 139 22.26 3.81 6.01
N ALA A 140 21.57 4.54 5.13
CA ALA A 140 22.08 4.93 3.81
C ALA A 140 22.73 6.31 3.85
#